data_AF-A0A2V5URI7-F1
#
_entry.id   AF-A0A2V5URI7-F1
#
_cell.length_a   1.000
_cell.length_b   1.000
_cell.length_c   1.000
_cell.angle_alpha   90.00
_cell.angle_beta   90.00
_cell.angle_gamma   90.00
#
_symmetry.space_group_name_H-M   'P 1'
#
loop_
_entity.id
_entity.type
_entity.pdbx_description
1 polymer ?
#
loop_
_entity_poly.entity_id
_entity_poly.type
_entity_poly.pdbx_seq_one_letter_code
_entity_poly.pdbx_strand_id
1 'polypeptide(L)'
;FLENKVKKPKNVVLGPRVTLDDERCILCSRCIRFCQEIAHDDVIGFVDRGSYTVLTAHPGKRLENNYSLNTVDICPVGALTSTDFRFKMRVWFLKETKSICTSCATGCNTIIGTREDVIYRQTPRENDHVNSCWMCDYGRLNFKYLEAENRLLEPQVRSEGKLFSVDWPAAITPAALQLKQFSGAEIAIIASGRMTNEELWLTSQLAKSLGVQWIDIVPRRGPGDDILLSEVRNPNTNGARLILASSSEPGAKLMAIANAVKSGKVKALVILKENALHLGLSVEQLAQLRALIVMNILPNEVTEKATIVLPTFFGETARGKNNRRLFSHLIR
;
A
#
# COMPACT_ATOMS: atom_id res chain seq x y z
N PHE A 1 -10.94 9.86 -53.35
CA PHE A 1 -11.44 8.50 -53.09
C PHE A 1 -11.78 8.38 -51.62
N LEU A 2 -12.94 7.82 -51.28
CA LEU A 2 -13.35 7.47 -49.93
C LEU A 2 -13.31 5.94 -49.86
N GLU A 3 -12.33 5.39 -49.16
CA GLU A 3 -12.17 3.94 -49.00
C GLU A 3 -12.62 3.47 -47.63
N ASN A 4 -13.11 2.23 -47.58
CA ASN A 4 -13.49 1.60 -46.32
C ASN A 4 -12.25 1.21 -45.52
N LYS A 5 -12.24 1.56 -44.23
CA LYS A 5 -11.19 1.12 -43.31
C LYS A 5 -11.31 -0.38 -43.04
N VAL A 6 -10.16 -1.05 -42.92
CA VAL A 6 -10.09 -2.45 -42.46
C VAL A 6 -10.62 -2.52 -41.03
N LYS A 7 -11.60 -3.40 -40.80
CA LYS A 7 -12.14 -3.69 -39.46
C LYS A 7 -11.30 -4.77 -38.81
N LYS A 8 -10.89 -4.52 -37.57
CA LYS A 8 -10.06 -5.41 -36.75
C LYS A 8 -10.77 -5.75 -35.44
N PRO A 9 -10.34 -6.78 -34.70
CA PRO A 9 -10.96 -7.15 -33.43
C PRO A 9 -11.00 -5.99 -32.42
N LYS A 10 -12.06 -5.94 -31.61
CA LYS A 10 -12.25 -4.98 -30.51
C LYS A 10 -12.42 -5.70 -29.20
N ASN A 11 -12.08 -5.03 -28.09
CA ASN A 11 -12.23 -5.57 -26.74
C ASN A 11 -11.58 -6.95 -26.55
N VAL A 12 -10.45 -7.21 -27.21
CA VAL A 12 -9.71 -8.47 -27.04
C VAL A 12 -8.98 -8.44 -25.71
N VAL A 13 -9.22 -9.44 -24.85
CA VAL A 13 -8.58 -9.54 -23.54
C VAL A 13 -7.21 -10.23 -23.72
N LEU A 14 -6.14 -9.44 -23.79
CA LEU A 14 -4.77 -9.98 -23.90
C LEU A 14 -4.27 -10.57 -22.58
N GLY A 15 -4.79 -10.06 -21.45
CA GLY A 15 -4.43 -10.49 -20.11
C GLY A 15 -5.42 -9.95 -19.08
N PRO A 16 -5.22 -10.21 -17.79
CA PRO A 16 -6.13 -9.81 -16.72
C PRO A 16 -6.20 -8.29 -16.53
N ARG A 17 -5.22 -7.54 -17.05
CA ARG A 17 -5.07 -6.10 -16.80
C ARG A 17 -5.12 -5.25 -18.07
N VAL A 18 -4.98 -5.85 -19.26
CA VAL A 18 -4.86 -5.13 -20.53
C VAL A 18 -5.88 -5.64 -21.56
N THR A 19 -6.65 -4.69 -22.11
CA THR A 19 -7.63 -4.93 -23.18
C THR A 19 -7.19 -4.20 -24.46
N LEU A 20 -7.26 -4.90 -25.59
CA LEU A 20 -6.86 -4.45 -26.92
C LEU A 20 -8.08 -4.08 -27.77
N ASP A 21 -8.06 -2.87 -28.33
CA ASP A 21 -8.85 -2.46 -29.48
C ASP A 21 -7.93 -2.35 -30.71
N ASP A 22 -7.83 -3.42 -31.50
CA ASP A 22 -6.81 -3.51 -32.54
C ASP A 22 -7.08 -2.58 -33.74
N GLU A 23 -8.32 -2.13 -33.92
CA GLU A 23 -8.65 -1.08 -34.92
C GLU A 23 -7.92 0.24 -34.69
N ARG A 24 -7.45 0.49 -33.45
CA ARG A 24 -6.69 1.70 -33.12
C ARG A 24 -5.19 1.48 -33.20
N CYS A 25 -4.74 0.23 -33.33
CA CYS A 25 -3.32 -0.11 -33.35
C CYS A 25 -2.68 0.36 -34.66
N ILE A 26 -1.59 1.12 -34.54
CA ILE A 26 -0.80 1.63 -35.67
C ILE A 26 0.43 0.77 -35.98
N LEU A 27 0.51 -0.44 -35.41
CA LEU A 27 1.59 -1.41 -35.65
C LEU A 27 3.01 -0.90 -35.34
N CYS A 28 3.16 0.04 -34.41
CA CYS A 28 4.45 0.66 -34.06
C CYS A 28 5.45 -0.23 -33.28
N SER A 29 5.08 -1.48 -33.00
CA SER A 29 5.85 -2.49 -32.24
C SER A 29 6.35 -2.12 -30.84
N ARG A 30 5.99 -0.96 -30.28
CA ARG A 30 6.46 -0.51 -28.94
C ARG A 30 6.12 -1.47 -27.82
N CYS A 31 4.89 -2.00 -27.80
CA CYS A 31 4.47 -2.96 -26.78
C CYS A 31 5.23 -4.30 -26.88
N ILE A 32 5.45 -4.79 -28.11
CA ILE A 32 6.21 -6.01 -28.39
C ILE A 32 7.65 -5.85 -27.89
N ARG A 33 8.33 -4.78 -28.31
CA ARG A 33 9.70 -4.48 -27.86
C ARG A 33 9.80 -4.32 -26.35
N PHE A 34 8.84 -3.62 -25.72
CA PHE A 34 8.82 -3.52 -24.26
C PHE A 34 8.75 -4.89 -23.57
N CYS A 35 7.89 -5.78 -24.07
CA CYS A 35 7.74 -7.12 -23.51
C CYS A 35 9.03 -7.93 -23.66
N GLN A 36 9.71 -7.84 -24.80
CA GLN A 36 10.96 -8.55 -25.09
C GLN A 36 12.17 -7.97 -24.34
N GLU A 37 12.37 -6.66 -24.44
CA GLU A 37 13.61 -5.97 -24.04
C GLU A 37 13.61 -5.57 -22.57
N ILE A 38 12.44 -5.22 -22.00
CA ILE A 38 12.34 -4.66 -20.65
C ILE A 38 11.67 -5.66 -19.68
N ALA A 39 10.49 -6.18 -20.04
CA ALA A 39 9.78 -7.12 -19.17
C ALA A 39 10.35 -8.54 -19.22
N HIS A 40 11.23 -8.83 -20.19
CA HIS A 40 11.81 -10.14 -20.46
C HIS A 40 10.76 -11.27 -20.56
N ASP A 41 9.61 -10.95 -21.14
CA ASP A 41 8.47 -11.84 -21.30
C ASP A 41 7.85 -11.67 -22.69
N ASP A 42 8.39 -12.41 -23.66
CA ASP A 42 7.94 -12.36 -25.06
C ASP A 42 6.59 -13.08 -25.25
N VAL A 43 5.51 -12.32 -25.03
CA VAL A 43 4.12 -12.83 -25.02
C VAL A 43 3.23 -12.28 -26.11
N ILE A 44 3.58 -11.15 -26.73
CA ILE A 44 2.75 -10.50 -27.75
C ILE A 44 3.56 -10.29 -29.03
N GLY A 45 2.90 -10.47 -30.17
CA GLY A 45 3.51 -10.36 -31.49
C GLY A 45 2.50 -9.94 -32.56
N PHE A 46 3.01 -9.67 -33.76
CA PHE A 46 2.18 -9.48 -34.93
C PHE A 46 1.96 -10.80 -35.66
N VAL A 47 0.73 -11.03 -36.09
CA VAL A 47 0.35 -12.12 -37.00
C VAL A 47 -0.32 -11.54 -38.24
N ASP A 48 -0.51 -12.39 -39.24
CA ASP A 48 -0.97 -12.02 -40.59
C ASP A 48 0.00 -11.07 -41.32
N ARG A 49 -0.44 -10.49 -42.44
CA ARG A 49 0.39 -9.67 -43.33
C ARG A 49 -0.37 -8.49 -43.93
N GLY A 50 0.38 -7.44 -44.28
CA GLY A 50 -0.18 -6.24 -44.92
C GLY A 50 -1.18 -5.51 -44.03
N SER A 51 -2.26 -5.01 -44.62
CA SER A 51 -3.32 -4.27 -43.90
C SER A 51 -4.10 -5.14 -42.90
N TYR A 52 -4.00 -6.46 -43.01
CA TYR A 52 -4.65 -7.43 -42.12
C TYR A 52 -3.78 -7.83 -40.93
N THR A 53 -2.57 -7.28 -40.80
CA THR A 53 -1.71 -7.55 -39.63
C THR A 53 -2.42 -7.19 -38.33
N VAL A 54 -2.47 -8.12 -37.36
CA VAL A 54 -3.09 -7.91 -36.05
C VAL A 54 -2.10 -8.16 -34.92
N LEU A 55 -2.24 -7.41 -33.82
CA LEU A 55 -1.52 -7.69 -32.58
C LEU A 55 -2.25 -8.79 -31.80
N THR A 56 -1.53 -9.83 -31.39
CA THR A 56 -2.07 -10.92 -30.58
C THR A 56 -1.06 -11.42 -29.55
N ALA A 57 -1.55 -12.16 -28.56
CA ALA A 57 -0.69 -12.95 -27.69
C ALA A 57 -0.31 -14.27 -28.36
N HIS A 58 0.86 -14.82 -28.02
CA HIS A 58 1.27 -16.16 -28.45
C HIS A 58 0.26 -17.22 -27.99
N PRO A 59 0.02 -18.29 -28.77
CA PRO A 59 -0.89 -19.35 -28.38
C PRO A 59 -0.56 -19.92 -26.99
N GLY A 60 -1.56 -19.97 -26.10
CA GLY A 60 -1.39 -20.44 -24.73
C GLY A 60 -0.73 -19.45 -23.76
N LYS A 61 -0.32 -18.26 -24.21
CA LYS A 61 0.21 -17.20 -23.36
C LYS A 61 -0.79 -16.05 -23.20
N ARG A 62 -0.66 -15.32 -22.08
CA ARG A 62 -1.42 -14.11 -21.79
C ARG A 62 -0.45 -13.04 -21.30
N LEU A 63 -0.80 -11.77 -21.54
CA LEU A 63 -0.04 -10.63 -21.06
C LEU A 63 -0.23 -10.46 -19.55
N GLU A 64 0.50 -11.26 -18.78
CA GLU A 64 0.31 -11.45 -17.34
C GLU A 64 1.54 -11.10 -16.49
N ASN A 65 2.68 -10.77 -17.09
CA ASN A 65 3.85 -10.29 -16.36
C ASN A 65 3.54 -9.04 -15.51
N ASN A 66 4.35 -8.86 -14.47
CA ASN A 66 4.21 -7.78 -13.48
C ASN A 66 4.49 -6.37 -14.05
N TYR A 67 4.67 -6.21 -15.36
CA TYR A 67 4.91 -4.93 -16.01
C TYR A 67 3.92 -4.67 -17.16
N SER A 68 2.87 -5.48 -17.28
CA SER A 68 1.93 -5.43 -18.41
C SER A 68 1.29 -4.07 -18.61
N LEU A 69 0.99 -3.31 -17.54
CA LEU A 69 0.33 -2.00 -17.68
C LEU A 69 1.26 -0.92 -18.22
N ASN A 70 2.58 -1.13 -18.22
CA ASN A 70 3.49 -0.22 -18.93
C ASN A 70 3.29 -0.28 -20.45
N THR A 71 2.75 -1.39 -20.98
CA THR A 71 2.35 -1.45 -22.40
C THR A 71 1.19 -0.51 -22.74
N VAL A 72 0.35 -0.18 -21.74
CA VAL A 72 -0.72 0.82 -21.88
C VAL A 72 -0.14 2.22 -21.92
N ASP A 73 0.87 2.51 -21.09
CA ASP A 73 1.51 3.83 -21.04
C ASP A 73 2.35 4.12 -22.30
N ILE A 74 3.08 3.13 -22.81
CA ILE A 74 3.95 3.30 -23.98
C ILE A 74 3.17 3.31 -25.31
N CYS A 75 1.92 2.81 -25.30
CA CYS A 75 1.08 2.78 -26.49
C CYS A 75 0.74 4.22 -26.90
N PRO A 76 1.19 4.70 -28.07
CA PRO A 76 0.95 6.09 -28.49
C PRO A 76 -0.51 6.36 -28.86
N VAL A 77 -1.34 5.31 -28.83
CA VAL A 77 -2.74 5.31 -29.24
C VAL A 77 -3.55 4.55 -28.18
N GLY A 78 -4.87 4.77 -28.16
CA GLY A 78 -5.77 4.06 -27.25
C GLY A 78 -6.10 2.63 -27.67
N ALA A 79 -5.13 1.89 -28.22
CA ALA A 79 -5.29 0.49 -28.64
C ALA A 79 -5.15 -0.47 -27.45
N LEU A 80 -4.06 -0.34 -26.68
CA LEU A 80 -3.91 -1.03 -25.41
C LEU A 80 -4.44 -0.14 -24.29
N THR A 81 -5.37 -0.66 -23.50
CA THR A 81 -6.01 0.09 -22.41
C THR A 81 -6.04 -0.74 -21.15
N SER A 82 -5.89 -0.08 -19.99
CA SER A 82 -6.08 -0.74 -18.69
C SER A 82 -7.52 -1.22 -18.58
N THR A 83 -7.71 -2.52 -18.37
CA THR A 83 -9.02 -3.14 -18.19
C THR A 83 -9.74 -2.53 -16.99
N ASP A 84 -8.99 -2.15 -15.94
CA ASP A 84 -9.57 -1.53 -14.76
C ASP A 84 -10.02 -0.08 -15.01
N PHE A 85 -9.24 0.74 -15.71
CA PHE A 85 -9.54 2.18 -15.84
C PHE A 85 -10.44 2.53 -17.04
N ARG A 86 -10.44 1.67 -18.08
CA ARG A 86 -11.20 1.89 -19.31
C ARG A 86 -12.66 2.22 -19.01
N PHE A 87 -13.13 3.33 -19.58
CA PHE A 87 -14.50 3.86 -19.46
C PHE A 87 -14.96 4.30 -18.06
N LYS A 88 -14.14 4.19 -17.00
CA LYS A 88 -14.50 4.73 -15.67
C LYS A 88 -14.44 6.26 -15.63
N MET A 89 -13.42 6.86 -16.24
CA MET A 89 -13.22 8.31 -16.24
C MET A 89 -12.40 8.76 -17.45
N ARG A 90 -12.47 10.05 -17.81
CA ARG A 90 -11.57 10.67 -18.78
C ARG A 90 -10.43 11.37 -18.08
N VAL A 91 -9.22 11.29 -18.65
CA VAL A 91 -7.99 11.80 -18.02
C VAL A 91 -8.03 13.30 -17.74
N TRP A 92 -8.67 14.11 -18.59
CA TRP A 92 -8.80 15.57 -18.39
C TRP A 92 -9.76 15.97 -17.26
N PHE A 93 -10.53 15.03 -16.70
CA PHE A 93 -11.32 15.28 -15.49
C PHE A 93 -10.58 14.93 -14.20
N LEU A 94 -9.41 14.29 -14.29
CA LEU A 94 -8.67 13.86 -13.12
C LEU A 94 -7.77 15.00 -12.62
N LYS A 95 -7.78 15.21 -11.31
CA LYS A 95 -6.75 15.96 -10.62
C LYS A 95 -5.54 15.06 -10.40
N GLU A 96 -4.43 15.42 -11.05
CA GLU A 96 -3.17 14.71 -10.94
C GLU A 96 -2.36 15.20 -9.74
N THR A 97 -1.95 14.26 -8.87
CA THR A 97 -1.09 14.53 -7.71
C THR A 97 0.20 13.73 -7.84
N LYS A 98 1.34 14.42 -7.81
CA LYS A 98 2.67 13.77 -7.80
C LYS A 98 2.89 13.11 -6.44
N SER A 99 3.22 11.83 -6.43
CA SER A 99 3.37 11.01 -5.22
C SER A 99 4.46 9.94 -5.37
N ILE A 100 4.59 9.06 -4.37
CA ILE A 100 5.60 7.99 -4.29
C ILE A 100 4.91 6.66 -3.95
N CYS A 101 5.16 5.63 -4.75
CA CYS A 101 4.66 4.29 -4.48
C CYS A 101 5.19 3.74 -3.16
N THR A 102 4.27 3.20 -2.38
CA THR A 102 4.48 2.75 -1.00
C THR A 102 4.42 1.23 -0.85
N SER A 103 4.42 0.51 -1.97
CA SER A 103 4.19 -0.94 -2.00
C SER A 103 5.46 -1.76 -1.70
N CYS A 104 6.64 -1.20 -1.96
CA CYS A 104 7.93 -1.83 -1.67
C CYS A 104 9.02 -0.77 -1.46
N ALA A 105 10.23 -1.21 -1.11
CA ALA A 105 11.37 -0.35 -0.80
C ALA A 105 11.93 0.45 -1.99
N THR A 106 11.51 0.16 -3.23
CA THR A 106 11.98 0.88 -4.44
C THR A 106 11.55 2.35 -4.44
N GLY A 107 10.36 2.67 -3.92
CA GLY A 107 9.87 4.05 -3.86
C GLY A 107 9.65 4.69 -5.24
N CYS A 108 9.07 3.96 -6.20
CA CYS A 108 8.83 4.47 -7.56
C CYS A 108 8.02 5.77 -7.53
N ASN A 109 8.36 6.73 -8.39
CA ASN A 109 7.61 7.98 -8.51
C ASN A 109 6.32 7.74 -9.28
N THR A 110 5.22 8.32 -8.80
CA THR A 110 3.90 8.10 -9.41
C THR A 110 3.09 9.39 -9.54
N ILE A 111 2.10 9.34 -10.42
CA ILE A 111 1.01 10.31 -10.53
C ILE A 111 -0.27 9.60 -10.13
N ILE A 112 -0.99 10.15 -9.16
CA ILE A 112 -2.30 9.66 -8.72
C ILE A 112 -3.37 10.54 -9.36
N GLY A 113 -4.24 9.93 -10.16
CA GLY A 113 -5.39 10.59 -10.78
C GLY A 113 -6.62 10.43 -9.92
N THR A 114 -7.10 11.55 -9.37
CA THR A 114 -8.23 11.58 -8.42
C THR A 114 -9.38 12.45 -8.93
N ARG A 115 -10.60 12.14 -8.53
CA ARG A 115 -11.77 13.00 -8.72
C ARG A 115 -12.80 12.70 -7.64
N GLU A 116 -13.37 13.75 -7.05
CA GLU A 116 -14.43 13.62 -6.01
C GLU A 116 -14.01 12.67 -4.87
N ASP A 117 -12.77 12.84 -4.38
CA ASP A 117 -12.15 12.01 -3.34
C ASP A 117 -11.96 10.51 -3.66
N VAL A 118 -12.18 10.10 -4.93
CA VAL A 118 -11.96 8.73 -5.44
C VAL A 118 -10.66 8.67 -6.25
N ILE A 119 -9.89 7.58 -6.09
CA ILE A 119 -8.66 7.33 -6.84
C ILE A 119 -9.01 6.44 -8.03
N TYR A 120 -8.92 7.00 -9.24
CA TYR A 120 -9.28 6.25 -10.45
C TYR A 120 -8.10 5.49 -11.05
N ARG A 121 -6.89 6.05 -10.96
CA ARG A 121 -5.68 5.42 -11.51
C ARG A 121 -4.41 5.93 -10.84
N GLN A 122 -3.39 5.09 -10.89
CA GLN A 122 -2.01 5.43 -10.58
C GLN A 122 -1.15 5.12 -11.80
N THR A 123 -0.29 6.05 -12.20
CA THR A 123 0.65 5.89 -13.32
C THR A 123 2.07 6.27 -12.90
N PRO A 124 3.11 5.76 -13.57
CA PRO A 124 4.48 6.14 -13.29
C PRO A 124 4.67 7.64 -13.55
N ARG A 125 5.60 8.22 -12.79
CA ARG A 125 6.17 9.53 -13.05
C ARG A 125 7.64 9.34 -13.37
N GLU A 126 8.12 10.10 -14.34
CA GLU A 126 9.51 10.05 -14.77
C GLU A 126 10.49 10.40 -13.64
N ASN A 127 11.47 9.53 -13.41
CA ASN A 127 12.65 9.75 -12.59
C ASN A 127 13.74 8.71 -12.93
N ASP A 128 14.75 9.13 -13.69
CA ASP A 128 15.84 8.26 -14.17
C ASP A 128 16.71 7.68 -13.06
N HIS A 129 16.70 8.25 -11.86
CA HIS A 129 17.46 7.74 -10.73
C HIS A 129 16.73 6.62 -9.97
N VAL A 130 15.44 6.37 -10.26
CA VAL A 130 14.63 5.40 -9.51
C VAL A 130 13.90 4.44 -10.43
N ASN A 131 13.00 4.94 -11.26
CA ASN A 131 12.07 4.10 -12.01
C ASN A 131 11.98 4.45 -13.50
N SER A 132 12.81 5.39 -13.97
CA SER A 132 12.68 6.01 -15.31
C SER A 132 11.21 6.36 -15.55
N CYS A 133 10.55 5.78 -16.55
CA CYS A 133 9.13 5.95 -16.83
C CYS A 133 8.27 4.71 -16.50
N TRP A 134 8.80 3.74 -15.74
CA TRP A 134 8.16 2.45 -15.49
C TRP A 134 7.63 2.29 -14.06
N MET A 135 6.71 1.34 -13.90
CA MET A 135 6.18 0.92 -12.61
C MET A 135 5.68 -0.53 -12.67
N CYS A 136 5.90 -1.31 -11.63
CA CYS A 136 5.32 -2.65 -11.51
C CYS A 136 3.80 -2.61 -11.31
N ASP A 137 3.10 -3.60 -11.85
CA ASP A 137 1.65 -3.78 -11.76
C ASP A 137 1.21 -3.99 -10.30
N TYR A 138 2.04 -4.68 -9.50
CA TYR A 138 1.82 -4.82 -8.05
C TYR A 138 1.62 -3.46 -7.39
N GLY A 139 2.57 -2.53 -7.56
CA GLY A 139 2.46 -1.20 -6.97
C GLY A 139 1.35 -0.37 -7.61
N ARG A 140 1.18 -0.47 -8.93
CA ARG A 140 0.25 0.34 -9.71
C ARG A 140 -1.22 0.08 -9.35
N LEU A 141 -1.54 -1.13 -8.91
CA LEU A 141 -2.90 -1.53 -8.55
C LEU A 141 -3.14 -1.60 -7.03
N ASN A 142 -2.10 -1.44 -6.21
CA ASN A 142 -2.16 -1.53 -4.76
C ASN A 142 -2.59 -0.22 -4.10
N PHE A 143 -3.74 0.32 -4.51
CA PHE A 143 -4.40 1.46 -3.87
C PHE A 143 -5.87 1.20 -3.54
N LYS A 144 -6.47 0.12 -4.08
CA LYS A 144 -7.91 -0.19 -3.95
C LYS A 144 -8.38 -0.38 -2.51
N TYR A 145 -7.49 -0.77 -1.59
CA TYR A 145 -7.82 -0.89 -0.17
C TYR A 145 -8.22 0.45 0.48
N LEU A 146 -7.89 1.59 -0.14
CA LEU A 146 -8.28 2.92 0.35
C LEU A 146 -9.78 3.21 0.16
N GLU A 147 -10.41 2.49 -0.77
CA GLU A 147 -11.83 2.57 -1.12
C GLU A 147 -12.63 1.38 -0.58
N ALA A 148 -12.01 0.52 0.24
CA ALA A 148 -12.71 -0.60 0.86
C ALA A 148 -13.85 -0.07 1.76
N GLU A 149 -15.02 -0.69 1.66
CA GLU A 149 -16.23 -0.28 2.39
C GLU A 149 -16.06 -0.36 3.91
N ASN A 150 -15.25 -1.31 4.38
CA ASN A 150 -14.99 -1.54 5.80
C ASN A 150 -13.86 -0.68 6.36
N ARG A 151 -13.42 0.39 5.68
CA ARG A 151 -12.35 1.26 6.16
C ARG A 151 -12.69 1.89 7.51
N LEU A 152 -11.70 1.99 8.40
CA LEU A 152 -11.83 2.69 9.67
C LEU A 152 -11.91 4.20 9.40
N LEU A 153 -13.06 4.81 9.69
CA LEU A 153 -13.30 6.24 9.47
C LEU A 153 -13.32 7.04 10.78
N GLU A 154 -13.79 6.43 11.85
CA GLU A 154 -14.00 7.08 13.15
C GLU A 154 -13.17 6.37 14.24
N PRO A 155 -12.66 7.11 15.23
CA PRO A 155 -12.11 6.53 16.45
C PRO A 155 -13.15 5.68 17.17
N GLN A 156 -12.74 4.57 17.76
CA GLN A 156 -13.63 3.69 18.52
C GLN A 156 -13.03 3.35 19.88
N VAL A 157 -13.88 3.25 20.89
CA VAL A 157 -13.50 2.84 22.24
C VAL A 157 -14.34 1.65 22.66
N ARG A 158 -13.72 0.68 23.33
CA ARG A 158 -14.41 -0.48 23.86
C ARG A 158 -15.13 -0.12 25.16
N SER A 159 -16.43 -0.38 25.19
CA SER A 159 -17.26 -0.35 26.38
C SER A 159 -18.15 -1.60 26.38
N GLU A 160 -18.40 -2.21 27.55
CA GLU A 160 -19.31 -3.36 27.68
C GLU A 160 -19.06 -4.50 26.66
N GLY A 161 -17.80 -4.72 26.29
CA GLY A 161 -17.40 -5.77 25.35
C GLY A 161 -17.58 -5.43 23.85
N LYS A 162 -18.11 -4.26 23.49
CA LYS A 162 -18.29 -3.80 22.10
C LYS A 162 -17.52 -2.50 21.82
N LEU A 163 -17.20 -2.26 20.55
CA LEU A 163 -16.59 -1.02 20.09
C LEU A 163 -17.68 -0.01 19.73
N PHE A 164 -17.53 1.22 20.22
CA PHE A 164 -18.42 2.34 19.90
C PHE A 164 -17.62 3.47 19.26
N SER A 165 -18.16 4.04 18.17
CA SER A 165 -17.61 5.25 17.55
C SER A 165 -17.65 6.43 18.52
N VAL A 166 -16.55 7.17 18.62
CA VAL A 166 -16.41 8.34 19.48
C VAL A 166 -15.59 9.44 18.78
N ASP A 167 -15.67 10.65 19.31
CA ASP A 167 -14.80 11.75 18.86
C ASP A 167 -13.34 11.55 19.25
N TRP A 168 -12.44 12.21 18.51
CA TRP A 168 -10.98 12.13 18.73
C TRP A 168 -10.54 12.35 20.19
N PRO A 169 -10.98 13.41 20.90
CA PRO A 169 -10.57 13.60 22.30
C PRO A 169 -11.05 12.47 23.22
N ALA A 170 -12.23 11.91 22.94
CA ALA A 170 -12.83 10.81 23.69
C ALA A 170 -12.15 9.46 23.43
N ALA A 171 -11.41 9.30 22.32
CA ALA A 171 -10.53 8.14 22.11
C ALA A 171 -9.10 8.37 22.63
N ILE A 172 -8.53 9.55 22.39
CA ILE A 172 -7.13 9.85 22.74
C ILE A 172 -6.94 9.97 24.25
N THR A 173 -7.86 10.61 24.96
CA THR A 173 -7.72 10.83 26.42
C THR A 173 -7.71 9.50 27.18
N PRO A 174 -8.65 8.56 26.94
CA PRO A 174 -8.57 7.23 27.55
C PRO A 174 -7.33 6.44 27.12
N ALA A 175 -6.87 6.57 25.87
CA ALA A 175 -5.64 5.91 25.40
C ALA A 175 -4.42 6.38 26.20
N ALA A 176 -4.28 7.69 26.37
CA ALA A 176 -3.20 8.28 27.15
C ALA A 176 -3.26 7.85 28.62
N LEU A 177 -4.46 7.90 29.22
CA LEU A 177 -4.67 7.49 30.62
C LEU A 177 -4.38 6.01 30.84
N GLN A 178 -4.80 5.13 29.93
CA GLN A 178 -4.49 3.70 29.98
C GLN A 178 -2.99 3.46 29.91
N LEU A 179 -2.28 4.09 28.97
CA LEU A 179 -0.84 3.91 28.82
C LEU A 179 -0.05 4.44 30.03
N LYS A 180 -0.48 5.56 30.64
CA LYS A 180 0.18 6.14 31.83
C LYS A 180 0.09 5.26 33.09
N GLN A 181 -0.77 4.24 33.12
CA GLN A 181 -0.88 3.30 34.24
C GLN A 181 0.22 2.23 34.25
N PHE A 182 0.96 2.08 33.15
CA PHE A 182 1.99 1.06 33.00
C PHE A 182 3.38 1.68 33.01
N SER A 183 4.34 0.93 33.54
CA SER A 183 5.75 1.28 33.36
C SER A 183 6.18 0.98 31.92
N GLY A 184 7.20 1.70 31.41
CA GLY A 184 7.70 1.48 30.05
C GLY A 184 8.20 0.06 29.75
N ALA A 185 8.54 -0.73 30.77
CA ALA A 185 8.90 -2.14 30.64
C ALA A 185 7.69 -3.07 30.39
N GLU A 186 6.47 -2.61 30.70
CA GLU A 186 5.20 -3.32 30.54
C GLU A 186 4.44 -2.94 29.27
N ILE A 187 4.95 -1.95 28.54
CA ILE A 187 4.37 -1.44 27.29
C ILE A 187 5.23 -1.93 26.13
N ALA A 188 4.60 -2.39 25.06
CA ALA A 188 5.25 -2.64 23.77
C ALA A 188 4.59 -1.87 22.63
N ILE A 189 5.39 -1.47 21.65
CA ILE A 189 4.96 -0.77 20.44
C ILE A 189 5.40 -1.59 19.22
N ILE A 190 4.43 -2.00 18.40
CA ILE A 190 4.66 -2.59 17.09
C ILE A 190 4.36 -1.52 16.05
N ALA A 191 5.40 -0.97 15.44
CA ALA A 191 5.28 0.00 14.35
C ALA A 191 5.31 -0.70 12.98
N SER A 192 5.05 0.06 11.91
CA SER A 192 5.12 -0.44 10.53
C SER A 192 6.26 0.20 9.76
N GLY A 193 6.91 -0.60 8.89
CA GLY A 193 7.78 -0.07 7.84
C GLY A 193 7.04 0.69 6.73
N ARG A 194 5.70 0.80 6.80
CA ARG A 194 4.86 1.64 5.92
C ARG A 194 4.54 3.02 6.48
N MET A 195 5.00 3.32 7.70
CA MET A 195 4.80 4.64 8.31
C MET A 195 5.72 5.69 7.69
N THR A 196 5.28 6.95 7.67
CA THR A 196 6.14 8.06 7.23
C THR A 196 7.21 8.37 8.28
N ASN A 197 8.24 9.11 7.90
CA ASN A 197 9.29 9.51 8.84
C ASN A 197 8.74 10.37 9.99
N GLU A 198 7.74 11.20 9.73
CA GLU A 198 7.06 11.99 10.75
C GLU A 198 6.28 11.12 11.74
N GLU A 199 5.54 10.12 11.23
CA GLU A 199 4.82 9.18 12.09
C GLU A 199 5.78 8.35 12.95
N LEU A 200 6.89 7.89 12.38
CA LEU A 200 7.94 7.19 13.10
C LEU A 200 8.62 8.08 14.14
N TRP A 201 8.85 9.35 13.82
CA TRP A 201 9.42 10.31 14.76
C TRP A 201 8.50 10.53 15.95
N LEU A 202 7.20 10.72 15.70
CA LEU A 202 6.20 10.85 16.77
C LEU A 202 6.09 9.57 17.60
N THR A 203 6.22 8.40 16.97
CA THR A 203 6.29 7.10 17.67
C THR A 203 7.52 7.02 18.57
N SER A 204 8.68 7.51 18.11
CA SER A 204 9.92 7.60 18.91
C SER A 204 9.74 8.54 20.11
N GLN A 205 9.06 9.68 19.94
CA GLN A 205 8.75 10.58 21.06
C GLN A 205 7.78 9.95 22.07
N LEU A 206 6.75 9.24 21.60
CA LEU A 206 5.83 8.50 22.47
C LEU A 206 6.56 7.43 23.27
N ALA A 207 7.42 6.65 22.61
CA ALA A 207 8.23 5.63 23.27
C ALA A 207 9.15 6.22 24.34
N LYS A 208 9.80 7.36 24.05
CA LYS A 208 10.65 8.07 25.02
C LYS A 208 9.87 8.61 26.22
N SER A 209 8.72 9.23 25.97
CA SER A 209 7.86 9.80 27.01
C SER A 209 7.36 8.73 27.99
N LEU A 210 7.02 7.55 27.47
CA LEU A 210 6.55 6.41 28.27
C LEU A 210 7.68 5.49 28.77
N GLY A 211 8.95 5.75 28.42
CA GLY A 211 10.09 4.90 28.77
C GLY A 211 10.06 3.50 28.14
N VAL A 212 9.41 3.35 26.98
CA VAL A 212 9.21 2.07 26.29
C VAL A 212 10.53 1.57 25.70
N GLN A 213 10.90 0.33 26.04
CA GLN A 213 12.07 -0.35 25.47
C GLN A 213 11.70 -1.39 24.41
N TRP A 214 10.45 -1.88 24.45
CA TRP A 214 9.90 -2.88 23.55
C TRP A 214 9.29 -2.22 22.32
N ILE A 215 10.14 -1.81 21.39
CA ILE A 215 9.71 -1.23 20.12
C ILE A 215 10.40 -1.92 18.94
N ASP A 216 9.61 -2.28 17.94
CA ASP A 216 10.12 -2.85 16.69
C ASP A 216 9.13 -2.64 15.53
N ILE A 217 9.57 -2.95 14.31
CA ILE A 217 8.73 -2.99 13.11
C ILE A 217 8.62 -4.39 12.55
N VAL A 218 7.51 -4.69 11.88
CA VAL A 218 7.31 -5.97 11.20
C VAL A 218 8.05 -5.99 9.86
N PRO A 219 9.08 -6.83 9.66
CA PRO A 219 9.70 -6.97 8.36
C PRO A 219 8.74 -7.69 7.41
N ARG A 220 8.58 -7.16 6.20
CA ARG A 220 7.76 -7.78 5.16
C ARG A 220 8.62 -8.05 3.94
N ARG A 221 8.65 -9.32 3.54
CA ARG A 221 9.35 -9.79 2.35
C ARG A 221 8.37 -10.45 1.40
N GLY A 222 8.71 -10.46 0.13
CA GLY A 222 7.99 -11.19 -0.91
C GLY A 222 8.89 -11.41 -2.12
N PRO A 223 8.41 -12.07 -3.18
CA PRO A 223 9.19 -12.26 -4.40
C PRO A 223 9.54 -10.90 -4.99
N GLY A 224 10.82 -10.66 -5.28
CA GLY A 224 11.29 -9.48 -6.02
C GLY A 224 11.61 -9.81 -7.47
N ASP A 225 12.04 -8.80 -8.21
CA ASP A 225 12.63 -8.95 -9.54
C ASP A 225 13.83 -8.00 -9.72
N ASP A 226 14.58 -8.21 -10.79
CA ASP A 226 15.76 -7.41 -11.14
C ASP A 226 15.40 -6.11 -11.91
N ILE A 227 14.12 -5.72 -11.93
CA ILE A 227 13.62 -4.57 -12.68
C ILE A 227 13.28 -3.42 -11.72
N LEU A 228 12.18 -3.53 -10.96
CA LEU A 228 11.72 -2.49 -10.04
C LEU A 228 11.06 -3.04 -8.77
N LEU A 229 10.71 -4.33 -8.71
CA LEU A 229 9.97 -4.88 -7.59
C LEU A 229 10.94 -5.34 -6.51
N SER A 230 11.13 -4.53 -5.48
CA SER A 230 11.98 -4.94 -4.34
C SER A 230 11.36 -6.10 -3.55
N GLU A 231 12.21 -7.05 -3.13
CA GLU A 231 11.86 -8.11 -2.17
C GLU A 231 11.37 -7.54 -0.84
N VAL A 232 11.87 -6.36 -0.44
CA VAL A 232 11.45 -5.68 0.79
C VAL A 232 10.14 -4.94 0.53
N ARG A 233 9.05 -5.41 1.12
CA ARG A 233 7.67 -4.89 0.95
C ARG A 233 7.32 -3.73 1.88
N ASN A 234 8.30 -3.27 2.63
CA ASN A 234 8.20 -2.10 3.47
C ASN A 234 8.89 -0.93 2.75
N PRO A 235 8.17 0.16 2.43
CA PRO A 235 8.73 1.30 1.72
C PRO A 235 9.72 2.11 2.55
N ASN A 236 9.65 2.02 3.89
CA ASN A 236 10.42 2.87 4.80
C ASN A 236 11.15 2.09 5.91
N THR A 237 11.68 0.90 5.59
CA THR A 237 12.44 0.08 6.55
C THR A 237 13.66 0.83 7.11
N ASN A 238 14.39 1.53 6.25
CA ASN A 238 15.58 2.27 6.66
C ASN A 238 15.24 3.47 7.55
N GLY A 239 14.20 4.23 7.22
CA GLY A 239 13.74 5.34 8.07
C GLY A 239 13.27 4.84 9.43
N ALA A 240 12.53 3.73 9.49
CA ALA A 240 12.14 3.11 10.75
C ALA A 240 13.35 2.68 11.60
N ARG A 241 14.36 2.04 10.98
CA ARG A 241 15.59 1.64 11.67
C ARG A 241 16.32 2.85 12.29
N LEU A 242 16.49 3.92 11.51
CA LEU A 242 17.21 5.12 11.94
C LEU A 242 16.45 5.91 13.01
N ILE A 243 15.14 6.10 12.85
CA ILE A 243 14.32 6.98 13.70
C ILE A 243 13.94 6.31 15.03
N LEU A 244 13.65 5.01 15.00
CA LEU A 244 13.33 4.26 16.22
C LEU A 244 14.58 3.86 17.01
N ALA A 245 15.78 4.26 16.54
CA ALA A 245 17.07 3.99 17.16
C ALA A 245 17.27 2.50 17.52
N SER A 246 16.71 1.61 16.70
CA SER A 246 16.91 0.19 16.86
C SER A 246 18.30 -0.14 16.32
N SER A 247 19.26 -0.37 17.21
CA SER A 247 20.57 -0.92 16.85
C SER A 247 20.47 -2.33 16.26
N SER A 248 19.31 -2.96 16.41
CA SER A 248 18.97 -4.28 15.89
C SER A 248 18.24 -4.22 14.55
N GLU A 249 18.39 -5.27 13.74
CA GLU A 249 17.66 -5.40 12.48
C GLU A 249 16.14 -5.32 12.67
N PRO A 250 15.39 -4.76 11.70
CA PRO A 250 13.93 -4.79 11.68
C PRO A 250 13.37 -6.19 12.00
N GLY A 251 12.61 -6.29 13.08
CA GLY A 251 11.99 -7.53 13.50
C GLY A 251 12.76 -8.34 14.55
N ALA A 252 13.98 -7.93 14.91
CA ALA A 252 14.84 -8.67 15.85
C ALA A 252 14.23 -8.82 17.25
N LYS A 253 13.41 -7.86 17.71
CA LYS A 253 12.77 -7.88 19.03
C LYS A 253 11.37 -8.49 18.99
N LEU A 254 10.79 -8.78 17.83
CA LEU A 254 9.41 -9.26 17.72
C LEU A 254 9.15 -10.56 18.48
N MET A 255 10.06 -11.54 18.39
CA MET A 255 9.92 -12.79 19.16
C MET A 255 10.00 -12.53 20.67
N ALA A 256 10.88 -11.64 21.11
CA ALA A 256 10.99 -11.26 22.51
C ALA A 256 9.73 -10.53 23.01
N ILE A 257 9.16 -9.64 22.19
CA ILE A 257 7.88 -8.96 22.47
C ILE A 257 6.75 -9.99 22.57
N ALA A 258 6.65 -10.92 21.61
CA ALA A 258 5.61 -11.95 21.62
C ALA A 258 5.70 -12.85 22.88
N ASN A 259 6.92 -13.25 23.26
CA ASN A 259 7.15 -14.02 24.49
C ASN A 259 6.85 -13.20 25.75
N ALA A 260 7.14 -11.89 25.76
CA ALA A 260 6.83 -11.00 26.88
C ALA A 260 5.32 -10.76 27.03
N VAL A 261 4.57 -10.74 25.93
CA VAL A 261 3.10 -10.74 25.95
C VAL A 261 2.58 -12.06 26.53
N LYS A 262 3.10 -13.20 26.06
CA LYS A 262 2.71 -14.54 26.54
C LYS A 262 2.99 -14.76 28.04
N SER A 263 4.10 -14.21 28.54
CA SER A 263 4.46 -14.30 29.97
C SER A 263 3.76 -13.28 30.86
N GLY A 264 2.96 -12.36 30.30
CA GLY A 264 2.28 -11.29 31.03
C GLY A 264 3.20 -10.16 31.50
N LYS A 265 4.46 -10.13 31.05
CA LYS A 265 5.39 -9.02 31.29
C LYS A 265 4.93 -7.76 30.56
N VAL A 266 4.49 -7.90 29.31
CA VAL A 266 3.84 -6.82 28.55
C VAL A 266 2.33 -6.89 28.82
N LYS A 267 1.79 -5.80 29.37
CA LYS A 267 0.36 -5.66 29.72
C LYS A 267 -0.37 -4.70 28.79
N ALA A 268 0.38 -3.82 28.12
CA ALA A 268 -0.13 -2.84 27.17
C ALA A 268 0.58 -2.98 25.82
N LEU A 269 -0.19 -3.04 24.74
CA LEU A 269 0.34 -3.13 23.38
C LEU A 269 -0.24 -2.03 22.49
N VAL A 270 0.64 -1.32 21.79
CA VAL A 270 0.27 -0.32 20.79
C VAL A 270 0.67 -0.84 19.41
N ILE A 271 -0.29 -1.01 18.52
CA ILE A 271 -0.07 -1.50 17.15
C ILE A 271 -0.33 -0.34 16.19
N LEU A 272 0.68 0.02 15.40
CA LEU A 272 0.63 1.14 14.47
C LEU A 272 0.79 0.64 13.03
N LYS A 273 -0.31 0.68 12.26
CA LYS A 273 -0.40 0.27 10.85
C LYS A 273 0.09 -1.15 10.57
N GLU A 274 -0.09 -2.07 11.52
CA GLU A 274 0.29 -3.48 11.38
C GLU A 274 -0.79 -4.44 11.86
N ASN A 275 -0.62 -5.72 11.51
CA ASN A 275 -1.39 -6.82 12.07
C ASN A 275 -0.49 -7.67 12.99
N ALA A 276 -0.81 -7.69 14.29
CA ALA A 276 -0.03 -8.45 15.28
C ALA A 276 -0.16 -9.98 15.10
N LEU A 277 -1.13 -10.49 14.34
CA LEU A 277 -1.21 -11.92 14.04
C LEU A 277 0.03 -12.43 13.29
N HIS A 278 0.69 -11.57 12.51
CA HIS A 278 1.93 -11.91 11.81
C HIS A 278 3.10 -12.18 12.77
N LEU A 279 2.94 -11.93 14.06
CA LEU A 279 3.92 -12.16 15.11
C LEU A 279 3.77 -13.51 15.80
N GLY A 280 2.81 -14.34 15.37
CA GLY A 280 2.48 -15.60 16.05
C GLY A 280 1.80 -15.41 17.41
N LEU A 281 1.13 -14.26 17.60
CA LEU A 281 0.24 -13.97 18.71
C LEU A 281 -1.18 -14.35 18.31
N SER A 282 -1.90 -15.05 19.20
CA SER A 282 -3.30 -15.39 18.96
C SER A 282 -4.23 -14.24 19.37
N VAL A 283 -5.44 -14.23 18.83
CA VAL A 283 -6.46 -13.21 19.15
C VAL A 283 -6.81 -13.24 20.65
N GLU A 284 -6.82 -14.43 21.25
CA GLU A 284 -7.11 -14.64 22.67
C GLU A 284 -6.02 -14.04 23.57
N GLN A 285 -4.76 -14.20 23.18
CA GLN A 285 -3.62 -13.61 23.91
C GLN A 285 -3.68 -12.08 23.87
N LEU A 286 -4.03 -11.52 22.72
CA LEU A 286 -4.17 -10.08 22.55
C LEU A 286 -5.39 -9.53 23.32
N ALA A 287 -6.47 -10.30 23.42
CA ALA A 287 -7.67 -9.93 24.17
C ALA A 287 -7.45 -9.91 25.70
N GLN A 288 -6.43 -10.61 26.22
CA GLN A 288 -6.09 -10.62 27.65
C GLN A 288 -5.26 -9.40 28.08
N LEU A 289 -4.75 -8.61 27.13
CA LEU A 289 -4.02 -7.39 27.44
C LEU A 289 -4.93 -6.37 28.12
N ARG A 290 -4.40 -5.68 29.13
CA ARG A 290 -5.14 -4.65 29.86
C ARG A 290 -5.34 -3.39 29.02
N ALA A 291 -4.45 -3.14 28.06
CA ALA A 291 -4.60 -2.08 27.07
C ALA A 291 -4.12 -2.59 25.71
N LEU A 292 -4.98 -2.47 24.69
CA LEU A 292 -4.67 -2.82 23.31
C LEU A 292 -5.13 -1.67 22.41
N ILE A 293 -4.18 -0.84 22.00
CA ILE A 293 -4.45 0.33 21.16
C ILE A 293 -4.03 -0.01 19.75
N VAL A 294 -4.97 0.04 18.81
CA VAL A 294 -4.73 -0.28 17.40
C VAL A 294 -4.96 0.96 16.55
N MET A 295 -3.97 1.34 15.76
CA MET A 295 -4.11 2.38 14.75
C MET A 295 -3.97 1.76 13.36
N ASN A 296 -5.04 1.74 12.57
CA ASN A 296 -5.01 1.08 11.26
C ASN A 296 -5.96 1.72 10.23
N ILE A 297 -5.78 1.38 8.95
CA ILE A 297 -6.63 1.86 7.84
C ILE A 297 -7.84 0.94 7.70
N LEU A 298 -7.59 -0.37 7.71
CA LEU A 298 -8.63 -1.39 7.64
C LEU A 298 -8.69 -2.14 8.97
N PRO A 299 -9.89 -2.59 9.38
CA PRO A 299 -10.02 -3.50 10.50
C PRO A 299 -9.36 -4.84 10.16
N ASN A 300 -8.92 -5.52 11.20
CA ASN A 300 -8.45 -6.90 11.17
C ASN A 300 -8.96 -7.62 12.43
N GLU A 301 -8.67 -8.90 12.57
CA GLU A 301 -9.13 -9.74 13.68
C GLU A 301 -8.69 -9.19 15.06
N VAL A 302 -7.55 -8.50 15.12
CA VAL A 302 -7.04 -7.86 16.34
C VAL A 302 -7.84 -6.59 16.69
N THR A 303 -8.34 -5.90 15.68
CA THR A 303 -9.10 -4.65 15.84
C THR A 303 -10.35 -4.89 16.68
N GLU A 304 -11.04 -6.03 16.49
CA GLU A 304 -12.22 -6.42 17.25
C GLU A 304 -11.97 -6.70 18.73
N LYS A 305 -10.70 -6.84 19.16
CA LYS A 305 -10.31 -7.04 20.57
C LYS A 305 -9.63 -5.82 21.18
N ALA A 306 -9.35 -4.78 20.38
CA ALA A 306 -8.71 -3.56 20.85
C ALA A 306 -9.55 -2.86 21.93
N THR A 307 -8.89 -2.28 22.93
CA THR A 307 -9.54 -1.35 23.87
C THR A 307 -9.86 -0.04 23.17
N ILE A 308 -9.00 0.39 22.24
CA ILE A 308 -9.15 1.63 21.47
C ILE A 308 -8.68 1.40 20.04
N VAL A 309 -9.49 1.84 19.08
CA VAL A 309 -9.17 1.81 17.66
C VAL A 309 -9.08 3.24 17.15
N LEU A 310 -8.00 3.54 16.43
CA LEU A 310 -7.74 4.85 15.87
C LEU A 310 -7.63 4.72 14.34
N PRO A 311 -8.51 5.36 13.57
CA PRO A 311 -8.40 5.35 12.11
C PRO A 311 -7.13 6.10 11.70
N THR A 312 -6.42 5.58 10.72
CA THR A 312 -5.27 6.27 10.13
C THR A 312 -5.45 6.48 8.64
N PHE A 313 -4.68 7.42 8.12
CA PHE A 313 -4.71 7.79 6.73
C PHE A 313 -3.45 7.34 6.02
N PHE A 314 -3.63 7.09 4.72
CA PHE A 314 -2.52 6.90 3.83
C PHE A 314 -1.95 8.26 3.43
N GLY A 315 -0.62 8.40 3.50
CA GLY A 315 0.10 9.66 3.29
C GLY A 315 -0.09 10.28 1.90
N GLU A 316 -0.71 9.55 0.97
CA GLU A 316 -1.00 10.01 -0.40
C GLU A 316 -2.41 10.59 -0.60
N THR A 317 -3.24 10.63 0.45
CA THR A 317 -4.58 11.24 0.33
C THR A 317 -4.53 12.74 0.65
N ALA A 318 -5.17 13.57 -0.18
CA ALA A 318 -5.20 15.03 -0.07
C ALA A 318 -5.74 15.59 1.26
N ARG A 319 -6.22 14.73 2.17
CA ARG A 319 -6.70 15.06 3.52
C ARG A 319 -5.63 14.82 4.62
N GLY A 320 -4.38 15.22 4.38
CA GLY A 320 -3.26 15.11 5.34
C GLY A 320 -3.35 15.97 6.63
N LYS A 321 -4.55 16.28 7.15
CA LYS A 321 -4.73 17.18 8.32
C LYS A 321 -4.87 16.47 9.67
N ASN A 322 -5.11 15.16 9.73
CA ASN A 322 -5.52 14.51 11.00
C ASN A 322 -4.38 13.88 11.83
N ASN A 323 -3.26 13.46 11.24
CA ASN A 323 -2.15 12.85 11.99
C ASN A 323 -1.51 13.78 13.04
N ARG A 324 -1.61 15.12 12.88
CA ARG A 324 -1.06 16.08 13.85
C ARG A 324 -1.79 16.06 15.20
N ARG A 325 -3.06 15.65 15.25
CA ARG A 325 -3.88 15.72 16.48
C ARG A 325 -3.63 14.57 17.44
N LEU A 326 -3.37 13.36 16.94
CA LEU A 326 -3.16 12.17 17.79
C LEU A 326 -1.91 12.33 18.67
N PHE A 327 -0.78 12.66 18.05
CA PHE A 327 0.49 12.67 18.76
C PHE A 327 0.72 13.94 19.58
N SER A 328 0.11 15.07 19.23
CA SER A 328 0.21 16.30 20.03
C SER A 328 -0.50 16.19 21.39
N HIS A 329 -1.55 15.36 21.49
CA HIS A 329 -2.26 15.10 22.75
C HIS A 329 -1.63 13.96 23.56
N LEU A 330 -0.93 13.01 22.93
CA LEU A 330 -0.21 11.94 23.63
C LEU A 330 1.14 12.39 24.21
N ILE A 331 1.78 13.39 23.59
CA ILE A 331 3.09 13.91 24.02
C ILE A 331 2.96 15.03 25.07
N ARG A 332 1.80 15.68 25.19
CA ARG A 332 1.50 16.67 26.24
C ARG A 332 0.93 16.00 27.48
#